data_AF-A0A5P8K3K6-F1
#
_entry.id   AF-A0A5P8K3K6-F1
#
_cell.length_a   1.000
_cell.length_b   1.000
_cell.length_c   1.000
_cell.angle_alpha   90.00
_cell.angle_beta   90.00
_cell.angle_gamma   90.00
#
_symmetry.space_group_name_H-M   'P 1'
#
loop_
_entity.id
_entity.type
_entity.pdbx_description
1 polymer ?
#
loop_
_entity_poly.entity_id
_entity_poly.type
_entity_poly.pdbx_seq_one_letter_code
_entity_poly.pdbx_strand_id
1 'polypeptide(L)'
;MTRIRLGVGSALAAGTLAVTGLAFAPTALAVTPATATINASCTIGGSGVATLTATQDGTSATVTLSSEEITAPIALAEDSIQSTLTFVKASGGTTSFTGTENPALAAGDGMVVGPLTGTVAPGDSLEAYGGSLQMVVFGFPVSCTASGPQSPAPFVFD
;
A
#
# COMPACT_ATOMS: atom_id res chain seq x y z
N MET A 1 3.24 -71.44 -38.92
CA MET A 1 1.81 -71.73 -38.72
C MET A 1 1.38 -71.12 -37.38
N THR A 2 0.79 -69.92 -37.40
CA THR A 2 -0.66 -69.68 -37.21
C THR A 2 -1.13 -69.79 -35.75
N ARG A 3 -1.34 -68.67 -35.04
CA ARG A 3 -2.66 -68.03 -34.76
C ARG A 3 -2.60 -67.01 -33.61
N ILE A 4 -3.33 -65.92 -33.86
CA ILE A 4 -3.74 -64.79 -33.03
C ILE A 4 -4.88 -65.20 -32.06
N ARG A 5 -4.97 -64.57 -30.87
CA ARG A 5 -6.18 -63.96 -30.22
C ARG A 5 -5.86 -63.52 -28.77
N LEU A 6 -5.87 -62.21 -28.51
CA LEU A 6 -6.94 -61.39 -27.89
C LEU A 6 -7.16 -61.62 -26.39
N GLY A 7 -6.89 -60.57 -25.61
CA GLY A 7 -7.29 -60.44 -24.22
C GLY A 7 -7.28 -58.97 -23.80
N VAL A 8 -8.31 -58.24 -24.22
CA VAL A 8 -8.64 -56.88 -23.75
C VAL A 8 -9.12 -57.01 -22.30
N GLY A 9 -8.40 -56.37 -21.37
CA GLY A 9 -8.79 -56.26 -19.96
C GLY A 9 -8.86 -54.80 -19.56
N SER A 10 -10.04 -54.20 -19.71
CA SER A 10 -10.39 -52.87 -19.24
C SER A 10 -10.43 -52.86 -17.70
N ALA A 11 -9.39 -52.34 -17.05
CA ALA A 11 -9.44 -51.98 -15.65
C ALA A 11 -9.83 -50.51 -15.52
N LEU A 12 -11.14 -50.26 -15.41
CA LEU A 12 -11.70 -49.00 -14.93
C LEU A 12 -11.37 -48.89 -13.43
N ALA A 13 -10.28 -48.19 -13.10
CA ALA A 13 -10.04 -47.73 -11.74
C ALA A 13 -10.33 -46.24 -11.69
N ALA A 14 -11.48 -45.91 -11.10
CA ALA A 14 -11.84 -44.56 -10.70
C ALA A 14 -10.79 -44.05 -9.69
N GLY A 15 -9.94 -43.13 -10.14
CA GLY A 15 -9.02 -42.37 -9.29
C GLY A 15 -9.61 -40.99 -9.02
N THR A 16 -10.14 -40.83 -7.82
CA THR A 16 -10.70 -39.60 -7.26
C THR A 16 -9.68 -38.45 -7.25
N LEU A 17 -10.21 -37.25 -7.53
CA LEU A 17 -9.61 -35.91 -7.42
C LEU A 17 -8.36 -35.79 -6.54
N ALA A 18 -7.24 -35.44 -7.16
CA ALA A 18 -6.10 -34.84 -6.49
C ALA A 18 -5.88 -33.42 -7.05
N VAL A 19 -6.75 -32.48 -6.65
CA VAL A 19 -6.42 -31.04 -6.66
C VAL A 19 -5.39 -30.87 -5.54
N THR A 20 -4.15 -31.24 -5.82
CA THR A 20 -3.03 -30.91 -4.93
C THR A 20 -2.75 -29.44 -5.14
N GLY A 21 -2.80 -28.70 -4.03
CA GLY A 21 -2.96 -27.26 -4.00
C GLY A 21 -2.01 -26.53 -4.94
N LEU A 22 -2.59 -25.61 -5.71
CA LEU A 22 -1.94 -24.33 -5.89
C LEU A 22 -1.65 -23.82 -4.48
N ALA A 23 -0.45 -24.13 -3.98
CA ALA A 23 0.21 -23.24 -3.07
C ALA A 23 0.15 -21.90 -3.78
N PHE A 24 -0.73 -21.01 -3.32
CA PHE A 24 -0.61 -19.61 -3.64
C PHE A 24 0.80 -19.27 -3.19
N ALA A 25 1.73 -19.25 -4.15
CA ALA A 25 3.00 -18.57 -3.97
C ALA A 25 2.62 -17.22 -3.33
N PRO A 26 3.35 -16.76 -2.30
CA PRO A 26 3.08 -15.44 -1.74
C PRO A 26 2.95 -14.52 -2.95
N THR A 27 1.77 -13.94 -3.14
CA THR A 27 1.52 -12.99 -4.23
C THR A 27 2.72 -12.08 -4.18
N ALA A 28 3.56 -12.11 -5.24
CA ALA A 28 4.77 -11.30 -5.26
C ALA A 28 4.33 -9.92 -4.80
N LEU A 29 4.84 -9.49 -3.64
CA LEU A 29 4.43 -8.21 -3.08
C LEU A 29 4.84 -7.21 -4.14
N ALA A 30 3.86 -6.73 -4.89
CA ALA A 30 4.12 -5.88 -6.05
C ALA A 30 4.81 -4.59 -5.59
N VAL A 31 4.78 -4.29 -4.28
CA VAL A 31 5.66 -3.31 -3.65
C VAL A 31 6.56 -3.93 -2.59
N THR A 32 7.86 -3.61 -2.64
CA THR A 32 8.84 -3.98 -1.61
C THR A 32 9.62 -2.75 -1.12
N PRO A 33 9.70 -2.53 0.20
CA PRO A 33 8.92 -3.17 1.27
C PRO A 33 7.41 -2.80 1.18
N ALA A 34 6.52 -3.58 1.82
CA ALA A 34 5.10 -3.19 1.90
C ALA A 34 4.84 -2.09 2.94
N THR A 35 5.74 -1.95 3.92
CA THR A 35 5.64 -0.98 5.01
C THR A 35 6.96 -0.27 5.19
N ALA A 36 6.90 1.03 5.48
CA ALA A 36 8.04 1.86 5.84
C ALA A 36 7.63 2.88 6.89
N THR A 37 8.60 3.36 7.67
CA THR A 37 8.40 4.38 8.69
C THR A 37 9.14 5.65 8.31
N ILE A 38 8.54 6.80 8.60
CA ILE A 38 9.14 8.12 8.43
C ILE A 38 8.98 8.93 9.71
N ASN A 39 9.93 9.83 9.97
CA ASN A 39 9.71 10.90 10.95
C ASN A 39 9.08 12.07 10.21
N ALA A 40 7.79 12.32 10.45
CA ALA A 40 7.04 13.40 9.80
C ALA A 40 6.82 14.58 10.75
N SER A 41 6.72 15.78 10.19
CA SER A 41 6.37 17.01 10.91
C SER A 41 5.26 17.71 10.15
N CYS A 42 4.16 17.99 10.84
CA CYS A 42 2.98 18.65 10.29
C CYS A 42 2.87 20.09 10.78
N THR A 43 2.29 20.98 9.96
CA THR A 43 1.98 22.37 10.36
C THR A 43 1.07 22.41 11.59
N ILE A 44 0.18 21.42 11.73
CA ILE A 44 -0.68 21.21 12.88
C ILE A 44 -0.76 19.70 13.18
N GLY A 45 -0.90 19.33 14.46
CA GLY A 45 -0.94 17.92 14.89
C GLY A 45 0.40 17.36 15.40
N GLY A 46 1.48 18.13 15.26
CA GLY A 46 2.79 17.80 15.87
C GLY A 46 3.76 17.12 14.91
N SER A 47 4.70 16.38 15.48
CA SER A 47 5.76 15.66 14.78
C SER A 47 6.01 14.31 15.45
N GLY A 48 6.34 13.30 14.66
CA GLY A 48 6.67 11.97 15.18
C GLY A 48 6.79 10.94 14.08
N VAL A 49 6.85 9.67 14.48
CA VAL A 49 6.91 8.54 13.57
C VAL A 49 5.54 8.31 12.93
N ALA A 50 5.53 8.23 11.61
CA ALA A 50 4.41 7.78 10.83
C ALA A 50 4.78 6.51 10.06
N THR A 51 3.84 5.57 10.00
CA THR A 51 3.95 4.34 9.23
C THR A 51 3.21 4.51 7.92
N LEU A 52 3.91 4.24 6.83
CA LEU A 52 3.41 4.17 5.47
C LEU A 52 3.24 2.70 5.08
N THR A 53 2.05 2.33 4.62
CA THR A 53 1.75 1.00 4.08
C THR A 53 1.38 1.15 2.62
N ALA A 54 2.18 0.59 1.72
CA ALA A 54 1.92 0.59 0.29
C ALA A 54 1.37 -0.75 -0.16
N THR A 55 0.45 -0.73 -1.13
CA THR A 55 -0.01 -1.91 -1.87
C THR A 55 -0.13 -1.56 -3.34
N GLN A 56 -0.10 -2.57 -4.20
CA GLN A 56 -0.26 -2.40 -5.64
C GLN A 56 -1.13 -3.52 -6.21
N ASP A 57 -2.02 -3.14 -7.11
CA ASP A 57 -2.88 -4.01 -7.91
C ASP A 57 -2.72 -3.61 -9.39
N GLY A 58 -1.84 -4.32 -10.10
CA GLY A 58 -1.44 -3.97 -11.46
C GLY A 58 -0.74 -2.62 -11.53
N THR A 59 -1.32 -1.65 -12.22
CA THR A 59 -0.76 -0.28 -12.36
C THR A 59 -1.30 0.71 -11.32
N SER A 60 -2.26 0.27 -10.51
CA SER A 60 -2.81 1.07 -9.41
C SER A 60 -2.07 0.73 -8.13
N ALA A 61 -1.72 1.75 -7.34
CA ALA A 61 -1.14 1.57 -6.03
C ALA A 61 -1.93 2.36 -4.99
N THR A 62 -1.97 1.84 -3.77
CA THR A 62 -2.54 2.57 -2.64
C THR A 62 -1.52 2.73 -1.54
N VAL A 63 -1.58 3.86 -0.83
CA VAL A 63 -0.74 4.13 0.33
C VAL A 63 -1.64 4.56 1.48
N THR A 64 -1.47 3.92 2.63
CA THR A 64 -2.11 4.30 3.89
C THR A 64 -1.05 4.84 4.84
N LEU A 65 -1.35 5.94 5.51
CA LEU A 65 -0.50 6.56 6.52
C LEU A 65 -1.18 6.44 7.88
N SER A 66 -0.42 6.08 8.91
CA SER A 66 -0.87 6.08 10.30
C SER A 66 0.22 6.59 11.24
N SER A 67 -0.15 7.33 12.27
CA SER A 67 0.77 7.82 13.30
C SER A 67 0.02 7.98 14.62
N GLU A 68 0.60 7.51 15.72
CA GLU A 68 0.07 7.75 17.06
C GLU A 68 0.61 9.05 17.69
N GLU A 69 1.76 9.52 17.22
CA GLU A 69 2.43 10.72 17.75
C GLU A 69 1.94 12.02 17.09
N ILE A 70 1.51 11.93 15.82
CA ILE A 70 0.83 13.01 15.13
C ILE A 70 -0.67 12.86 15.39
N THR A 71 -1.25 13.81 16.11
CA THR A 71 -2.62 13.71 16.62
C THR A 71 -3.58 14.67 15.94
N ALA A 72 -4.85 14.29 15.86
CA ALA A 72 -5.92 15.17 15.40
C ALA A 72 -6.22 16.24 16.47
N PRO A 73 -5.99 17.55 16.22
CA PRO A 73 -6.24 18.58 17.23
C PRO A 73 -7.75 18.80 17.50
N ILE A 74 -8.59 18.35 16.58
CA ILE A 74 -10.05 18.43 16.63
C ILE A 74 -10.62 17.07 16.21
N ALA A 75 -11.88 16.81 16.55
CA ALA A 75 -12.56 15.62 16.06
C ALA A 75 -12.76 15.71 14.53
N LEU A 76 -12.43 14.62 13.83
CA LEU A 76 -12.57 14.48 12.39
C LEU A 76 -13.63 13.42 12.12
N ALA A 77 -14.57 13.75 11.24
CA ALA A 77 -15.54 12.76 10.77
C ALA A 77 -14.85 11.77 9.82
N GLU A 78 -15.47 10.61 9.65
CA GLU A 78 -15.12 9.70 8.57
C GLU A 78 -15.17 10.44 7.22
N ASP A 79 -14.21 10.12 6.34
CA ASP A 79 -14.09 10.64 4.98
C ASP A 79 -14.06 12.17 4.84
N SER A 80 -13.51 12.86 5.83
CA SER A 80 -13.52 14.33 5.91
C SER A 80 -12.19 15.00 5.52
N ILE A 81 -11.15 14.21 5.25
CA ILE A 81 -9.80 14.72 4.96
C ILE A 81 -9.43 14.49 3.50
N GLN A 82 -9.44 15.55 2.68
CA GLN A 82 -8.87 15.48 1.33
C GLN A 82 -7.35 15.46 1.41
N SER A 83 -6.74 14.35 0.99
CA SER A 83 -5.32 14.11 1.15
C SER A 83 -4.63 13.89 -0.19
N THR A 84 -3.44 14.46 -0.33
CA THR A 84 -2.52 14.30 -1.46
C THR A 84 -1.13 14.04 -0.92
N LEU A 85 -0.68 12.79 -1.04
CA LEU A 85 0.67 12.36 -0.70
C LEU A 85 1.52 12.34 -1.96
N THR A 86 2.57 13.14 -2.00
CA THR A 86 3.52 13.20 -3.10
C THR A 86 4.82 12.51 -2.71
N PHE A 87 5.22 11.52 -3.50
CA PHE A 87 6.51 10.85 -3.42
C PHE A 87 7.47 11.37 -4.48
N VAL A 88 8.77 11.30 -4.19
CA VAL A 88 9.83 11.54 -5.15
C VAL A 88 10.20 10.23 -5.82
N LYS A 89 10.37 10.25 -7.14
CA LYS A 89 10.85 9.09 -7.90
C LYS A 89 12.37 9.10 -7.97
N ALA A 90 13.01 7.95 -7.76
CA ALA A 90 14.46 7.83 -7.94
C ALA A 90 14.92 8.13 -9.38
N SER A 91 14.05 7.88 -10.37
CA SER A 91 14.27 8.22 -11.79
C SER A 91 14.09 9.71 -12.12
N GLY A 92 13.67 10.52 -11.14
CA GLY A 92 13.37 11.94 -11.30
C GLY A 92 11.88 12.24 -11.39
N GLY A 93 11.50 13.44 -10.94
CA GLY A 93 10.11 13.87 -10.84
C GLY A 93 9.39 13.30 -9.61
N THR A 94 8.07 13.40 -9.60
CA THR A 94 7.22 13.01 -8.48
C THR A 94 6.04 12.16 -8.94
N THR A 95 5.42 11.44 -8.01
CA THR A 95 4.10 10.82 -8.19
C THR A 95 3.23 11.18 -7.00
N SER A 96 1.92 11.27 -7.22
CA SER A 96 0.96 11.68 -6.20
C SER A 96 -0.10 10.61 -5.99
N PHE A 97 -0.43 10.38 -4.72
CA PHE A 97 -1.51 9.52 -4.26
C PHE A 97 -2.55 10.39 -3.59
N THR A 98 -3.80 10.23 -3.96
CA THR A 98 -4.90 11.07 -3.47
C THR A 98 -6.03 10.24 -2.92
N GLY A 99 -6.74 10.77 -1.93
CA GLY A 99 -7.92 10.13 -1.38
C GLY A 99 -8.60 11.01 -0.34
N THR A 100 -9.82 10.64 0.03
CA THR A 100 -10.59 11.27 1.10
C THR A 100 -10.78 10.39 2.32
N GLU A 101 -10.37 9.11 2.20
CA GLU A 101 -10.62 8.08 3.19
C GLU A 101 -9.85 8.35 4.49
N ASN A 102 -10.58 8.38 5.59
CA ASN A 102 -10.04 8.38 6.94
C ASN A 102 -11.13 7.87 7.90
N PRO A 103 -10.77 7.14 8.97
CA PRO A 103 -11.74 6.78 10.00
C PRO A 103 -12.19 8.04 10.76
N ALA A 104 -13.31 7.95 11.48
CA ALA A 104 -13.67 8.96 12.46
C ALA A 104 -12.60 9.00 13.58
N LEU A 105 -12.03 10.17 13.85
CA LEU A 105 -10.99 10.41 14.86
C LEU A 105 -11.51 11.38 15.90
N ALA A 106 -11.40 11.06 17.18
CA ALA A 106 -11.62 12.04 18.25
C ALA A 106 -10.45 13.01 18.34
N ALA A 107 -10.67 14.15 19.01
CA ALA A 107 -9.58 15.07 19.30
C ALA A 107 -8.54 14.39 20.21
N GLY A 108 -7.28 14.43 19.82
CA GLY A 108 -6.16 13.76 20.48
C GLY A 108 -5.86 12.36 19.96
N ASP A 109 -6.71 11.79 19.10
CA ASP A 109 -6.44 10.48 18.49
C ASP A 109 -5.28 10.57 17.49
N GLY A 110 -4.58 9.45 17.32
CA GLY A 110 -3.56 9.29 16.28
C GLY A 110 -4.12 9.49 14.88
N MET A 111 -3.34 10.13 14.02
CA MET A 111 -3.73 10.41 12.65
C MET A 111 -3.67 9.18 11.77
N VAL A 112 -4.75 8.90 11.05
CA VAL A 112 -4.85 7.83 10.05
C VAL A 112 -5.48 8.41 8.79
N VAL A 113 -4.82 8.20 7.65
CA VAL A 113 -5.22 8.73 6.35
C VAL A 113 -4.99 7.68 5.28
N GLY A 114 -5.97 7.51 4.40
CA GLY A 114 -5.93 6.56 3.31
C GLY A 114 -6.88 5.38 3.51
N PRO A 115 -6.99 4.50 2.49
CA PRO A 115 -6.07 4.35 1.37
C PRO A 115 -6.08 5.51 0.37
N LEU A 116 -4.89 6.06 0.07
CA LEU A 116 -4.67 7.06 -0.96
C LEU A 116 -4.30 6.35 -2.25
N THR A 117 -5.00 6.61 -3.34
CA THR A 117 -4.81 5.92 -4.62
C THR A 117 -3.93 6.75 -5.55
N GLY A 118 -3.02 6.08 -6.24
CA GLY A 118 -2.14 6.66 -7.27
C GLY A 118 -1.78 5.63 -8.32
N THR A 119 -1.06 6.04 -9.35
CA THR A 119 -0.55 5.14 -10.39
C THR A 119 0.97 5.04 -10.31
N VAL A 120 1.46 3.84 -10.52
CA VAL A 120 2.89 3.50 -10.52
C VAL A 120 3.20 2.65 -11.75
N ALA A 121 4.43 2.75 -12.22
CA ALA A 121 4.96 1.86 -13.24
C ALA A 121 5.85 0.79 -12.59
N PRO A 122 5.96 -0.40 -13.23
CA PRO A 122 7.00 -1.38 -12.92
C PRO A 122 8.39 -0.74 -12.79
N GLY A 123 9.06 -1.01 -11.68
CA GLY A 123 10.38 -0.48 -11.35
C GLY A 123 10.39 0.94 -10.77
N ASP A 124 9.24 1.58 -10.54
CA ASP A 124 9.20 2.85 -9.84
C ASP A 124 9.69 2.68 -8.40
N SER A 125 10.68 3.50 -8.03
CA SER A 125 11.21 3.59 -6.66
C SER A 125 10.76 4.91 -6.05
N LEU A 126 9.91 4.85 -5.04
CA LEU A 126 9.25 6.00 -4.42
C LEU A 126 9.79 6.28 -3.02
N GLU A 127 10.18 7.53 -2.79
CA GLU A 127 10.71 8.03 -1.51
C GLU A 127 9.82 9.16 -0.97
N ALA A 128 9.36 9.03 0.27
CA ALA A 128 8.55 10.04 0.93
C ALA A 128 9.39 11.27 1.32
N TYR A 129 10.68 11.07 1.59
CA TYR A 129 11.61 12.17 1.84
C TYR A 129 11.88 13.01 0.58
N GLY A 130 11.77 14.33 0.74
CA GLY A 130 11.73 15.27 -0.38
C GLY A 130 10.34 15.41 -1.03
N GLY A 131 9.38 14.58 -0.62
CA GLY A 131 7.96 14.70 -0.95
C GLY A 131 7.18 15.50 0.10
N SER A 132 5.85 15.37 0.08
CA SER A 132 4.97 16.03 1.03
C SER A 132 3.60 15.36 1.11
N LEU A 133 2.99 15.38 2.28
CA LEU A 133 1.56 15.12 2.45
C LEU A 133 0.84 16.47 2.61
N GLN A 134 -0.10 16.74 1.73
CA GLN A 134 -1.03 17.86 1.85
C GLN A 134 -2.41 17.33 2.19
N MET A 135 -2.99 17.84 3.25
CA MET A 135 -4.34 17.50 3.69
C MET A 135 -5.19 18.76 3.72
N VAL A 136 -6.47 18.65 3.41
CA VAL A 136 -7.45 19.72 3.56
C VAL A 136 -8.53 19.21 4.51
N VAL A 137 -8.52 19.77 5.72
CA VAL A 137 -9.43 19.42 6.81
C VAL A 137 -10.42 20.56 6.99
N PHE A 138 -11.70 20.33 6.73
CA PHE A 138 -12.75 21.37 6.78
C PHE A 138 -12.41 22.66 5.97
N GLY A 139 -11.67 22.52 4.88
CA GLY A 139 -11.24 23.65 4.04
C GLY A 139 -9.94 24.35 4.48
N PHE A 140 -9.29 23.89 5.56
CA PHE A 140 -8.00 24.39 6.00
C PHE A 140 -6.86 23.48 5.53
N PRO A 141 -5.83 24.02 4.85
CA PRO A 141 -4.70 23.23 4.41
C PRO A 141 -3.77 22.89 5.58
N VAL A 142 -3.36 21.63 5.65
CA VAL A 142 -2.35 21.09 6.56
C VAL A 142 -1.25 20.46 5.70
N SER A 143 -0.01 20.83 5.95
CA SER A 143 1.14 20.26 5.27
C SER A 143 1.97 19.44 6.24
N CYS A 144 2.36 18.24 5.84
CA CYS A 144 3.31 17.41 6.54
C CYS A 144 4.48 17.04 5.63
N THR A 145 5.69 17.05 6.18
CA THR A 145 6.91 16.69 5.47
C THR A 145 7.69 15.65 6.25
N ALA A 146 8.35 14.74 5.54
CA ALA A 146 9.30 13.82 6.16
C ALA A 146 10.61 14.58 6.45
N SER A 147 11.12 14.41 7.67
CA SER A 147 12.38 15.00 8.15
C SER A 147 13.62 14.19 7.74
N GLY A 148 13.42 12.96 7.27
CA GLY A 148 14.47 12.09 6.74
C GLY A 148 13.91 10.95 5.88
N PRO A 149 14.79 10.14 5.26
CA PRO A 149 14.42 9.00 4.43
C PRO A 149 13.55 7.98 5.17
N GLN A 150 12.66 7.33 4.44
CA GLN A 150 11.84 6.26 4.98
C GLN A 150 12.66 4.99 5.26
N SER A 151 12.26 4.23 6.29
CA SER A 151 12.92 3.00 6.71
C SER A 151 11.91 1.87 6.87
N PRO A 152 12.04 0.74 6.13
CA PRO A 152 13.10 0.42 5.17
C PRO A 152 13.08 1.30 3.90
N ALA A 153 14.19 1.25 3.16
CA ALA A 153 14.49 2.07 1.97
C ALA A 153 13.41 1.93 0.85
N PRO A 154 13.43 2.78 -0.19
CA PRO A 154 12.23 3.29 -0.87
C PRO A 154 11.31 2.19 -1.38
N PHE A 155 10.02 2.52 -1.50
CA PHE A 155 9.05 1.59 -2.07
C PHE A 155 9.38 1.31 -3.53
N VAL A 156 9.77 0.07 -3.84
CA VAL A 156 10.00 -0.38 -5.21
C VAL A 156 8.79 -1.17 -5.67
N PHE A 157 8.13 -0.67 -6.70
CA PHE A 157 6.96 -1.28 -7.33
C PHE A 157 7.37 -2.19 -8.50
N ASP A 158 6.67 -3.31 -8.71
CA ASP A 158 6.92 -4.33 -9.76
C ASP A 158 5.95 -4.21 -10.95
#